data_AF-A0A0D0C4Q4-F1
#
_entry.id   AF-A0A0D0C4Q4-F1
#
_cell.length_a   1.000
_cell.length_b   1.000
_cell.length_c   1.000
_cell.angle_alpha   90.00
_cell.angle_beta   90.00
_cell.angle_gamma   90.00
#
_symmetry.space_group_name_H-M   'P 1'
#
loop_
_entity.id
_entity.type
_entity.pdbx_description
1 polymer ?
#
loop_
_entity_poly.entity_id
_entity_poly.type
_entity_poly.pdbx_seq_one_letter_code
_entity_poly.pdbx_strand_id
1 'polypeptide(L)'
;VADYPEQCLVTCTKYGTCPKCLLKAGDLQLATPGERRIQRWTLKIIQKARLNESRKDTGVHALCMESDVAGGKYDPFWVGFPLVDINRCIAPDILHQLYQGVLKHLVSW
;
A
#
# COMPACT_ATOMS: atom_id res chain seq x y z
N VAL A 1 -13.84 7.05 5.15
CA VAL A 1 -13.33 6.79 3.78
C VAL A 1 -12.02 7.53 3.67
N ALA A 2 -10.97 6.89 3.19
CA ALA A 2 -9.63 7.46 3.04
C ALA A 2 -9.33 7.62 1.56
N ASP A 3 -8.68 8.70 1.15
CA ASP A 3 -8.23 8.87 -0.23
C ASP A 3 -7.07 7.92 -0.57
N TYR A 4 -6.67 7.83 -1.84
CA TYR A 4 -5.60 6.90 -2.24
C TYR A 4 -4.26 7.12 -1.49
N PRO A 5 -3.73 8.35 -1.37
CA PRO A 5 -2.56 8.63 -0.53
C PRO A 5 -2.70 8.14 0.92
N GLU A 6 -3.84 8.40 1.57
CA GLU A 6 -4.11 7.96 2.94
C GLU A 6 -4.22 6.43 3.03
N GLN A 7 -4.82 5.77 2.03
CA GLN A 7 -4.85 4.31 1.96
C GLN A 7 -3.44 3.72 1.86
N CYS A 8 -2.57 4.31 1.05
CA CYS A 8 -1.16 3.91 0.95
C CYS A 8 -0.45 4.04 2.29
N LEU A 9 -0.66 5.16 3.00
CA LEU A 9 -0.07 5.41 4.32
C LEU A 9 -0.54 4.36 5.34
N VAL A 10 -1.85 4.15 5.46
CA VAL A 10 -2.47 3.22 6.43
C VAL A 10 -2.04 1.77 6.21
N THR A 11 -1.90 1.37 4.96
CA THR A 11 -1.54 -0.02 4.58
C THR A 11 -0.04 -0.25 4.41
N CYS A 12 0.79 0.78 4.61
CA CYS A 12 2.22 0.78 4.31
C CYS A 12 2.49 0.32 2.87
N THR A 13 1.67 0.78 1.93
CA THR A 13 1.79 0.45 0.50
C THR A 13 2.53 1.55 -0.23
N LYS A 14 3.47 1.17 -1.11
CA LYS A 14 4.15 2.12 -1.99
C LYS A 14 3.13 2.83 -2.89
N TYR A 15 3.24 4.15 -2.95
CA TYR A 15 2.42 4.96 -3.84
C TYR A 15 2.55 4.50 -5.30
N GLY A 16 1.43 4.46 -6.03
CA GLY A 16 1.36 3.94 -7.40
C GLY A 16 1.19 2.42 -7.49
N THR A 17 1.01 1.71 -6.36
CA THR A 17 0.71 0.27 -6.33
C THR A 17 -0.63 -0.01 -5.64
N CYS A 18 -1.12 -1.25 -5.73
CA CYS A 18 -2.40 -1.62 -5.14
C CYS A 18 -2.28 -1.88 -3.63
N PRO A 19 -3.09 -1.25 -2.76
CA PRO A 19 -3.10 -1.52 -1.32
C PRO A 19 -3.72 -2.88 -0.96
N LYS A 20 -4.39 -3.55 -1.91
CA LYS A 20 -5.10 -4.82 -1.68
C LYS A 20 -4.40 -6.04 -2.25
N CYS A 21 -3.50 -5.88 -3.22
CA CYS A 21 -2.84 -6.99 -3.89
C CYS A 21 -1.33 -6.75 -4.05
N LEU A 22 -0.63 -7.76 -4.56
CA LEU A 22 0.82 -7.75 -4.77
C LEU A 22 1.21 -7.47 -6.22
N LEU A 23 0.26 -7.04 -7.07
CA LEU A 23 0.56 -6.65 -8.45
C LEU A 23 1.53 -5.47 -8.48
N LYS A 24 2.46 -5.53 -9.43
CA LYS A 24 3.35 -4.42 -9.73
C LYS A 24 2.55 -3.30 -10.41
N ALA A 25 3.08 -2.07 -10.33
CA ALA A 25 2.43 -0.89 -10.91
C ALA A 25 2.10 -1.06 -12.41
N GLY A 26 2.99 -1.70 -13.18
CA GLY A 26 2.79 -1.95 -14.61
C GLY A 26 1.69 -2.97 -14.93
N ASP A 27 1.31 -3.80 -13.95
CA ASP A 27 0.38 -4.91 -14.13
C ASP A 27 -1.03 -4.60 -13.60
N LEU A 28 -1.27 -3.36 -13.14
CA LEU A 28 -2.57 -2.95 -12.58
C LEU A 28 -3.72 -2.98 -13.60
N GLN A 29 -3.40 -3.03 -14.90
CA GLN A 29 -4.38 -3.11 -15.99
C GLN A 29 -4.78 -4.55 -16.34
N LEU A 30 -4.14 -5.56 -15.74
CA LEU A 30 -4.47 -6.95 -16.02
C LEU A 30 -5.93 -7.24 -15.61
N ALA A 31 -6.64 -7.95 -16.48
CA ALA A 31 -8.01 -8.40 -16.20
C ALA A 31 -8.07 -9.50 -15.13
N THR A 32 -6.93 -10.11 -14.82
CA THR A 32 -6.82 -11.14 -13.78
C THR A 32 -6.58 -10.52 -12.40
N PRO A 33 -7.28 -10.98 -11.35
CA PRO A 33 -7.01 -10.52 -9.99
C PRO A 33 -5.59 -10.86 -9.54
N GLY A 34 -4.92 -9.88 -8.93
CA GLY A 34 -3.63 -10.08 -8.29
C GLY A 34 -3.70 -10.92 -7.01
N GLU A 35 -2.56 -11.51 -6.62
CA GLU A 35 -2.43 -12.17 -5.32
C GLU A 35 -2.73 -11.17 -4.18
N ARG A 36 -3.53 -11.58 -3.21
CA ARG A 36 -3.97 -10.72 -2.11
C ARG A 36 -2.80 -10.36 -1.21
N ARG A 37 -2.65 -9.05 -0.93
CA ARG A 37 -1.72 -8.54 0.09
C ARG A 37 -2.34 -8.77 1.46
N ILE A 38 -1.51 -9.24 2.39
CA ILE A 38 -1.91 -9.52 3.78
C ILE A 38 -0.97 -8.80 4.73
N GLN A 39 -1.50 -8.25 5.82
CA GLN A 39 -0.71 -7.42 6.74
C GLN A 39 0.56 -8.11 7.28
N ARG A 40 0.49 -9.42 7.54
CA ARG A 40 1.63 -10.22 8.03
C ARG A 40 2.78 -10.32 7.02
N TRP A 41 2.48 -10.26 5.73
CA TRP A 41 3.50 -10.23 4.69
C TRP A 41 4.23 -8.88 4.72
N THR A 42 3.47 -7.78 4.81
CA THR A 42 4.01 -6.42 4.94
C THR A 42 4.94 -6.29 6.16
N LEU A 43 4.53 -6.82 7.32
CA LEU A 43 5.39 -6.81 8.53
C LEU A 43 6.68 -7.58 8.34
N LYS A 44 6.64 -8.74 7.68
CA LYS A 44 7.85 -9.53 7.41
C LYS A 44 8.84 -8.74 6.56
N ILE A 45 8.37 -7.99 5.56
CA ILE A 45 9.22 -7.12 4.74
C ILE A 45 9.87 -6.03 5.60
N ILE A 46 9.07 -5.33 6.43
CA ILE A 46 9.57 -4.27 7.32
C ILE A 46 10.60 -4.82 8.31
N GLN A 47 10.32 -5.96 8.94
CA GLN A 47 11.24 -6.62 9.88
C GLN A 47 12.53 -7.04 9.20
N LYS A 48 12.45 -7.65 8.00
CA LYS A 48 13.63 -8.04 7.23
C LYS A 48 14.49 -6.82 6.87
N ALA A 49 13.87 -5.72 6.45
CA ALA A 49 14.59 -4.48 6.15
C ALA A 49 15.31 -3.92 7.38
N ARG A 50 14.66 -3.93 8.55
CA ARG A 50 15.25 -3.48 9.83
C ARG A 50 16.40 -4.37 10.32
N LEU A 51 16.37 -5.67 10.03
CA LEU A 51 17.48 -6.58 10.37
C LEU A 51 18.70 -6.38 9.47
N ASN A 52 18.48 -6.01 8.20
CA ASN A 52 19.54 -5.79 7.23
C ASN A 52 20.23 -4.41 7.36
N GLU A 53 19.54 -3.39 7.89
CA GLU A 53 20.04 -2.02 8.03
C GLU A 53 20.13 -1.62 9.50
N SER A 54 21.35 -1.46 10.02
CA SER A 54 21.58 -1.29 11.45
C SER A 54 21.23 0.11 11.99
N ARG A 55 21.26 1.20 11.19
CA ARG A 55 21.25 2.57 11.79
C ARG A 55 20.54 3.71 11.05
N LYS A 56 20.29 3.69 9.73
CA LYS A 56 19.67 4.84 9.02
C LYS A 56 18.25 4.57 8.55
N ASP A 57 17.33 5.48 8.86
CA ASP A 57 15.90 5.37 8.51
C ASP A 57 15.68 5.31 6.99
N THR A 58 16.49 6.03 6.22
CA THR A 58 16.46 6.02 4.76
C THR A 58 16.80 4.66 4.15
N GLY A 59 17.67 3.87 4.78
CA GLY A 59 18.07 2.54 4.30
C GLY A 59 16.96 1.51 4.46
N VAL A 60 16.32 1.50 5.64
CA VAL A 60 15.15 0.62 5.90
C VAL A 60 14.01 0.94 4.94
N HIS A 61 13.72 2.22 4.71
CA HIS A 61 12.69 2.64 3.78
C HIS A 61 12.99 2.20 2.34
N ALA A 62 14.22 2.40 1.86
CA ALA A 62 14.64 1.98 0.52
C ALA A 62 14.46 0.46 0.30
N LEU A 63 14.91 -0.37 1.25
CA LEU A 63 14.75 -1.82 1.19
C LEU A 63 13.28 -2.26 1.19
N CYS A 64 12.42 -1.58 1.95
CA CYS A 64 10.98 -1.87 1.91
C CYS A 64 10.38 -1.52 0.53
N MET A 65 10.82 -0.41 -0.06
CA MET A 65 10.31 0.11 -1.33
C MET A 65 10.65 -0.78 -2.54
N GLU A 66 11.73 -1.58 -2.46
CA GLU A 66 12.05 -2.64 -3.44
C GLU A 66 10.95 -3.71 -3.49
N SER A 67 10.26 -3.93 -2.37
CA SER A 67 9.14 -4.86 -2.24
C SER A 67 7.76 -4.17 -2.31
N ASP A 68 7.69 -2.92 -2.78
CA ASP A 68 6.47 -2.12 -2.87
C ASP A 68 5.75 -1.92 -1.50
N VAL A 69 6.55 -1.82 -0.44
CA VAL A 69 6.12 -1.52 0.93
C VAL A 69 6.69 -0.16 1.35
N ALA A 70 5.82 0.76 1.76
CA ALA A 70 6.21 2.07 2.29
C ALA A 70 6.55 1.97 3.80
N GLY A 71 7.46 1.06 4.13
CA GLY A 71 7.90 0.78 5.49
C GLY A 71 8.95 1.74 6.00
N GLY A 72 9.20 1.75 7.31
CA GLY A 72 10.24 2.56 7.94
C GLY A 72 10.52 2.13 9.38
N LYS A 73 11.16 3.01 10.15
CA LYS A 73 11.44 2.77 11.57
C LYS A 73 10.26 3.09 12.51
N TYR A 74 9.04 3.16 11.97
CA TYR A 74 7.80 3.26 12.75
C TYR A 74 7.03 1.94 12.67
N ASP A 75 6.36 1.57 13.75
CA ASP A 75 5.47 0.41 13.76
C ASP A 75 4.09 0.83 13.25
N PRO A 76 3.55 0.16 12.21
CA PRO A 76 2.19 0.39 11.78
C PRO A 76 1.23 0.14 12.95
N PHE A 77 0.19 0.96 13.10
CA PHE A 77 -0.72 0.88 14.27
C PHE A 77 -1.40 -0.50 14.41
N TRP A 78 -1.48 -1.28 13.32
CA TRP A 78 -2.12 -2.58 13.26
C TRP A 78 -1.22 -3.76 13.72
N VAL A 79 0.05 -3.53 14.11
CA VAL A 79 1.02 -4.58 14.55
C VAL A 79 0.50 -5.44 15.72
N GLY A 80 -0.34 -4.89 16.59
CA GLY A 80 -0.92 -5.61 17.74
C GLY A 80 -2.23 -6.36 17.45
N PHE A 81 -2.74 -6.34 16.21
CA PHE A 81 -4.07 -6.84 15.88
C PHE A 81 -3.99 -8.04 14.91
N PRO A 82 -3.69 -9.26 15.40
CA PRO A 82 -3.43 -10.43 14.54
C PRO A 82 -4.65 -10.91 13.75
N LEU A 83 -5.85 -10.60 14.22
CA LEU A 83 -7.12 -11.01 13.59
C LEU A 83 -7.66 -9.97 12.59
N VAL A 84 -7.07 -8.78 12.55
CA VAL A 84 -7.42 -7.75 11.57
C VAL A 84 -6.51 -7.93 10.35
N ASP A 85 -7.00 -7.63 9.15
CA ASP A 85 -6.17 -7.50 7.96
C ASP A 85 -6.41 -6.14 7.34
N ILE A 86 -5.51 -5.20 7.61
CA ILE A 86 -5.68 -3.81 7.20
C ILE A 86 -5.90 -3.68 5.69
N ASN A 87 -5.22 -4.52 4.89
CA ASN A 87 -5.33 -4.52 3.43
C ASN A 87 -6.73 -4.94 2.95
N ARG A 88 -7.47 -5.69 3.78
CA ARG A 88 -8.87 -6.09 3.52
C ARG A 88 -9.88 -5.05 4.03
N CYS A 89 -9.52 -4.28 5.05
CA CYS A 89 -10.39 -3.25 5.65
C CYS A 89 -10.49 -1.98 4.80
N ILE A 90 -9.56 -1.73 3.87
CA ILE A 90 -9.64 -0.57 2.99
C ILE A 90 -10.80 -0.71 2.00
N ALA A 91 -11.74 0.22 2.05
CA ALA A 91 -12.74 0.40 1.01
C ALA A 91 -12.07 1.01 -0.24
N PRO A 92 -12.39 0.53 -1.46
CA PRO A 92 -11.85 1.14 -2.67
C PRO A 92 -12.37 2.59 -2.80
N ASP A 93 -11.51 3.51 -3.25
CA ASP A 93 -11.85 4.93 -3.41
C ASP A 93 -12.62 5.22 -4.71
N ILE A 94 -13.69 4.46 -4.95
CA ILE A 94 -14.39 4.42 -6.25
C ILE A 94 -15.01 5.78 -6.57
N LEU A 95 -15.63 6.44 -5.59
CA LEU A 95 -16.28 7.73 -5.82
C LEU A 95 -15.26 8.80 -6.23
N HIS A 96 -14.13 8.91 -5.53
CA HIS A 96 -13.09 9.86 -5.87
C HIS A 96 -12.48 9.55 -7.24
N GLN A 97 -12.24 8.27 -7.53
CA GLN A 97 -11.70 7.84 -8.82
C GLN A 97 -12.65 8.17 -9.98
N LEU A 98 -13.95 7.93 -9.84
CA LEU A 98 -14.94 8.30 -10.85
C LEU A 98 -15.04 9.82 -11.02
N TYR A 99 -14.96 10.57 -9.92
CA TYR A 99 -15.00 12.02 -9.99
C TYR A 99 -13.79 12.59 -10.74
N GLN A 100 -12.56 12.22 -10.35
CA GLN A 100 -11.33 12.73 -10.98
C GLN A 100 -11.14 12.19 -12.40
N GLY A 101 -11.43 10.90 -12.62
CA GLY A 101 -11.12 10.20 -13.86
C GLY A 101 -12.20 10.28 -14.94
N VAL A 102 -13.45 10.58 -14.58
CA VAL A 102 -14.56 10.62 -15.53
C VAL A 102 -15.26 11.98 -15.49
N LEU A 103 -15.86 12.34 -14.35
CA LEU A 103 -16.74 13.51 -14.27
C LEU A 103 -16.00 14.82 -14.54
N LYS A 104 -14.80 14.99 -13.96
CA LYS A 104 -13.96 16.18 -14.18
C LYS A 104 -13.63 16.40 -15.66
N HIS A 105 -13.42 15.32 -16.41
CA HIS A 105 -13.12 15.39 -17.84
C HIS A 105 -14.38 15.66 -18.68
N LEU A 106 -15.53 15.09 -18.29
CA LEU A 106 -16.81 15.33 -18.97
C LEU A 106 -17.34 16.75 -18.78
N VAL A 107 -17.14 17.35 -17.60
CA VAL A 107 -17.62 18.71 -17.28
C VAL A 107 -16.68 19.81 -17.79
N SER A 108 -15.39 19.51 -17.94
CA SER A 108 -14.40 20.46 -18.48
C SER A 108 -14.42 20.57 -20.01
N TRP A 109 -15.27 19.80 -20.69
CA TRP A 109 -15.40 19.77 -22.14
C TRP A 109 -16.50 20.72 -22.63
#